data_AF-A0A2A6JVZ3-F1
#
_entry.id   AF-A0A2A6JVZ3-F1
#
_cell.length_a   1.000
_cell.length_b   1.000
_cell.length_c   1.000
_cell.angle_alpha   90.00
_cell.angle_beta   90.00
_cell.angle_gamma   90.00
#
_symmetry.space_group_name_H-M   'P 1'
#
loop_
_entity.id
_entity.type
_entity.pdbx_description
1 polymer ?
#
loop_
_entity_poly.entity_id
_entity_poly.type
_entity_poly.pdbx_seq_one_letter_code
_entity_poly.pdbx_strand_id
1 'polypeptide(L)'
;MTTADANLLRTFIADENQAFAERRQGKFWPANHHRIGPLAAKASGLLDAGEQVDFYFHFMRVAGGLPLVGEKEMPLLIEAYRRMLPFLDLGGVIQMSRRHKLLFVFGFDDTGALPSGETVSAKALKARLKLITQVGVYTTLPAQRDKKAKFAPFADEAARILEVFRHLGYRHDRRYGEDSYNVTNLRFWGMVFICLLNKATRAHLLADMLEGEYVLMRRVEQLAILHRYVEAVLPDIEADEERFRSLAQQLREIELARRNATETVALAQRLGLPFEDDEDWEIHVAIPLRGTADHPLIARNVARLQIRPNPDWEWELTARLAERGEFSESEKKSYRNELGFPVLGRGNLHAFPAWLRKLREENGLDFDTGAADIRVGRKRAAAKLLAQWLES
;
A
#
# COMPACT_ATOMS: atom_id res chain seq x y z
N MET A 1 30.53 24.82 21.96
CA MET A 1 29.41 23.85 22.06
C MET A 1 29.19 23.58 23.55
N THR A 2 27.94 23.54 24.03
CA THR A 2 27.62 23.67 25.46
C THR A 2 27.53 22.32 26.17
N THR A 3 27.94 22.27 27.44
CA THR A 3 27.78 21.12 28.35
C THR A 3 26.33 20.63 28.45
N ALA A 4 25.37 21.53 28.23
CA ALA A 4 23.94 21.23 28.24
C ALA A 4 23.51 20.29 27.10
N ASP A 5 24.04 20.47 25.88
CA ASP A 5 23.70 19.61 24.73
C ASP A 5 24.25 18.19 24.91
N ALA A 6 25.49 18.07 25.41
CA ALA A 6 26.08 16.77 25.74
C ALA A 6 25.28 16.05 26.85
N ASN A 7 24.88 16.77 27.90
CA ASN A 7 24.05 16.20 28.98
C ASN A 7 22.66 15.79 28.49
N LEU A 8 22.09 16.50 27.51
CA LEU A 8 20.81 16.13 26.90
C LEU A 8 20.92 14.78 26.19
N LEU A 9 21.96 14.58 25.40
CA LEU A 9 22.21 13.32 24.68
C LEU A 9 22.51 12.17 25.66
N ARG A 10 23.32 12.39 26.69
CA ARG A 10 23.61 11.38 27.72
C ARG A 10 22.37 10.96 28.51
N THR A 11 21.52 11.91 28.87
CA THR A 11 20.25 11.61 29.55
C THR A 11 19.34 10.76 28.66
N PHE A 12 19.27 11.07 27.37
CA PHE A 12 18.55 10.26 26.39
C PHE A 12 19.10 8.83 26.31
N ILE A 13 20.43 8.67 26.17
CA ILE A 13 21.08 7.36 26.12
C ILE A 13 20.76 6.54 27.39
N ALA A 14 20.90 7.15 28.57
CA ALA A 14 20.68 6.47 29.84
C ALA A 14 19.23 5.99 30.00
N ASP A 15 18.24 6.83 29.70
CA ASP A 15 16.82 6.48 29.78
C ASP A 15 16.46 5.37 28.78
N GLU A 16 16.96 5.44 27.54
CA GLU A 16 16.72 4.40 26.55
C GLU A 16 17.45 3.10 26.86
N ASN A 17 18.67 3.12 27.42
CA ASN A 17 19.37 1.93 27.89
C ASN A 17 18.57 1.21 28.98
N GLN A 18 18.07 1.95 29.98
CA GLN A 18 17.23 1.38 31.04
C GLN A 18 15.92 0.80 30.48
N ALA A 19 15.26 1.53 29.58
CA ALA A 19 14.00 1.10 28.97
C ALA A 19 14.17 -0.13 28.07
N PHE A 20 15.30 -0.24 27.38
CA PHE A 20 15.55 -1.30 26.41
C PHE A 20 15.70 -2.69 27.06
N ALA A 21 16.13 -2.77 28.32
CA ALA A 21 16.15 -4.02 29.08
C ALA A 21 14.75 -4.68 29.14
N GLU A 22 13.69 -3.86 29.17
CA GLU A 22 12.29 -4.28 29.15
C GLU A 22 11.68 -4.20 27.74
N ARG A 23 12.50 -4.00 26.71
CA ARG A 23 12.11 -3.84 25.30
C ARG A 23 11.11 -2.72 25.02
N ARG A 24 11.08 -1.68 25.86
CA ARG A 24 10.19 -0.52 25.67
C ARG A 24 10.95 0.73 25.21
N GLN A 25 10.20 1.73 24.78
CA GLN A 25 10.75 3.06 24.57
C GLN A 25 10.97 3.77 25.92
N GLY A 26 12.03 4.57 25.99
CA GLY A 26 12.28 5.52 27.08
C GLY A 26 11.21 6.60 27.15
N LYS A 27 11.11 7.22 28.35
CA LYS A 27 10.16 8.31 28.63
C LYS A 27 10.74 9.67 28.23
N PHE A 28 12.05 9.76 28.01
CA PHE A 28 12.75 11.00 27.72
C PHE A 28 12.54 11.48 26.29
N TRP A 29 12.53 10.55 25.32
CA TRP A 29 12.37 10.87 23.89
C TRP A 29 11.07 11.63 23.56
N PRO A 30 9.86 11.18 23.97
CA PRO A 30 8.62 11.89 23.65
C PRO A 30 8.64 13.38 23.99
N ALA A 31 9.20 13.73 25.15
CA ALA A 31 9.27 15.13 25.61
C ALA A 31 10.43 15.93 24.98
N ASN A 32 11.49 15.27 24.47
CA ASN A 32 12.73 15.95 24.07
C ASN A 32 13.16 15.71 22.61
N HIS A 33 12.41 14.94 21.81
CA HIS A 33 12.78 14.58 20.44
C HIS A 33 13.10 15.81 19.56
N HIS A 34 12.36 16.91 19.72
CA HIS A 34 12.57 18.16 19.00
C HIS A 34 13.91 18.86 19.33
N ARG A 35 14.48 18.57 20.51
CA ARG A 35 15.80 19.07 20.95
C ARG A 35 16.92 18.10 20.59
N ILE A 36 16.65 16.80 20.64
CA ILE A 36 17.63 15.74 20.34
C ILE A 36 17.88 15.63 18.83
N GLY A 37 16.83 15.67 18.01
CA GLY A 37 16.92 15.52 16.55
C GLY A 37 17.96 16.44 15.89
N PRO A 38 17.93 17.76 16.16
CA PRO A 38 18.93 18.70 15.63
C PRO A 38 20.38 18.42 16.06
N LEU A 39 20.59 17.68 17.16
CA LEU A 39 21.91 17.34 17.67
C LEU A 39 22.48 16.06 17.06
N ALA A 40 21.69 15.26 16.34
CA ALA A 40 22.14 13.96 15.82
C ALA A 40 23.37 14.09 14.90
N ALA A 41 23.41 15.13 14.05
CA ALA A 41 24.54 15.44 13.17
C ALA A 41 25.75 16.05 13.90
N LYS A 42 25.61 16.40 15.18
CA LYS A 42 26.66 16.99 16.03
C LYS A 42 27.13 16.04 17.13
N ALA A 43 26.60 14.81 17.17
CA ALA A 43 26.85 13.84 18.23
C ALA A 43 28.36 13.58 18.44
N SER A 44 29.16 13.55 17.37
CA SER A 44 30.60 13.30 17.47
C SER A 44 31.41 14.40 18.14
N GLY A 45 30.89 15.63 18.21
CA GLY A 45 31.48 16.72 18.98
C GLY A 45 31.02 16.78 20.43
N LEU A 46 30.07 15.93 20.84
CA LEU A 46 29.40 15.99 22.14
C LEU A 46 29.61 14.72 22.98
N LEU A 47 29.88 13.59 22.33
CA LEU A 47 29.90 12.25 22.90
C LEU A 47 31.21 11.54 22.56
N ASP A 48 31.69 10.70 23.47
CA ASP A 48 32.79 9.77 23.15
C ASP A 48 32.34 8.65 22.19
N ALA A 49 33.28 7.82 21.73
CA ALA A 49 32.99 6.80 20.72
C ALA A 49 31.99 5.73 21.20
N GLY A 50 32.03 5.34 22.49
CA GLY A 50 31.09 4.37 23.05
C GLY A 50 29.69 4.97 23.17
N GLU A 51 29.62 6.20 23.69
CA GLU A 51 28.39 6.98 23.80
C GLU A 51 27.75 7.23 22.42
N GLN A 52 28.55 7.46 21.37
CA GLN A 52 28.07 7.63 20.00
C GLN A 52 27.40 6.36 19.46
N VAL A 53 27.97 5.19 19.70
CA VAL A 53 27.37 3.91 19.27
C VAL A 53 26.02 3.71 19.93
N ASP A 54 25.93 3.92 21.25
CA ASP A 54 24.67 3.80 21.99
C ASP A 54 23.64 4.83 21.53
N PHE A 55 24.08 6.07 21.29
CA PHE A 55 23.23 7.13 20.74
C PHE A 55 22.67 6.74 19.37
N TYR A 56 23.52 6.32 18.43
CA TYR A 56 23.07 5.96 17.08
C TYR A 56 22.13 4.74 17.10
N PHE A 57 22.41 3.75 17.95
CA PHE A 57 21.56 2.58 18.14
C PHE A 57 20.16 3.00 18.58
N HIS A 58 20.04 3.77 19.67
CA HIS A 58 18.74 4.21 20.17
C HIS A 58 18.06 5.19 19.24
N PHE A 59 18.80 6.12 18.64
CA PHE A 59 18.26 7.11 17.71
C PHE A 59 17.60 6.44 16.50
N MET A 60 18.27 5.49 15.85
CA MET A 60 17.69 4.73 14.73
C MET A 60 16.39 4.02 15.12
N ARG A 61 16.33 3.57 16.37
CA ARG A 61 15.22 2.80 16.92
C ARG A 61 14.03 3.66 17.33
N VAL A 62 14.23 4.83 17.95
CA VAL A 62 13.11 5.67 18.43
C VAL A 62 12.69 6.73 17.42
N ALA A 63 13.62 7.23 16.60
CA ALA A 63 13.31 8.23 15.59
C ALA A 63 12.79 7.62 14.28
N GLY A 64 13.00 6.31 14.07
CA GLY A 64 12.63 5.63 12.82
C GLY A 64 13.41 6.11 11.59
N GLY A 65 14.48 6.88 11.79
CA GLY A 65 15.35 7.47 10.79
C GLY A 65 16.82 7.33 11.15
N LEU A 66 17.71 7.52 10.17
CA LEU A 66 19.15 7.38 10.37
C LEU A 66 19.82 8.75 10.50
N PRO A 67 20.80 8.90 11.41
CA PRO A 67 21.57 10.13 11.50
C PRO A 67 22.51 10.26 10.30
N LEU A 68 22.73 11.49 9.84
CA LEU A 68 23.83 11.80 8.94
C LEU A 68 25.11 11.91 9.78
N VAL A 69 26.13 11.15 9.39
CA VAL A 69 27.44 11.13 10.07
C VAL A 69 28.55 11.47 9.09
N GLY A 70 29.70 11.92 9.61
CA GLY A 70 30.90 12.15 8.82
C GLY A 70 31.65 10.86 8.52
N GLU A 71 32.69 10.96 7.69
CA GLU A 71 33.48 9.78 7.25
C GLU A 71 34.13 9.05 8.43
N LYS A 72 34.57 9.80 9.45
CA LYS A 72 35.25 9.25 10.64
C LYS A 72 34.28 8.47 11.55
N GLU A 73 33.00 8.85 11.53
CA GLU A 73 31.95 8.27 12.36
C GLU A 73 31.23 7.09 11.69
N MET A 74 31.44 6.86 10.39
CA MET A 74 30.83 5.73 9.66
C MET A 74 31.02 4.38 10.36
N PRO A 75 32.22 4.00 10.85
CA PRO A 75 32.40 2.73 11.57
C PRO A 75 31.54 2.61 12.83
N LEU A 76 31.35 3.72 13.57
CA LEU A 76 30.54 3.74 14.79
C LEU A 76 29.05 3.60 14.47
N LEU A 77 28.58 4.22 13.39
CA LEU A 77 27.20 4.05 12.92
C LEU A 77 26.93 2.61 12.44
N ILE A 78 27.89 2.00 11.72
CA ILE A 78 27.80 0.61 11.28
C ILE A 78 27.75 -0.33 12.49
N GLU A 79 28.58 -0.09 13.50
CA GLU A 79 28.56 -0.86 14.75
C GLU A 79 27.20 -0.75 15.47
N ALA A 80 26.64 0.45 15.56
CA ALA A 80 25.30 0.66 16.10
C ALA A 80 24.22 -0.10 15.30
N TYR A 81 24.35 -0.16 13.97
CA TYR A 81 23.44 -0.93 13.12
C TYR A 81 23.56 -2.43 13.37
N ARG A 82 24.79 -2.97 13.50
CA ARG A 82 25.02 -4.39 13.84
C ARG A 82 24.34 -4.78 15.15
N ARG A 83 24.43 -3.92 16.18
CA ARG A 83 23.72 -4.13 17.46
C ARG A 83 22.20 -4.15 17.31
N MET A 84 21.64 -3.51 16.29
CA MET A 84 20.20 -3.47 16.04
C MET A 84 19.65 -4.70 15.32
N LEU A 85 20.47 -5.39 14.51
CA LEU A 85 20.03 -6.51 13.65
C LEU A 85 19.23 -7.59 14.40
N PRO A 86 19.64 -8.08 15.59
CA PRO A 86 18.90 -9.14 16.29
C PRO A 86 17.47 -8.75 16.71
N PHE A 87 17.16 -7.46 16.73
CA PHE A 87 15.89 -6.93 17.23
C PHE A 87 14.97 -6.43 16.12
N LEU A 88 15.45 -6.37 14.88
CA LEU A 88 14.81 -5.64 13.79
C LEU A 88 13.42 -6.18 13.42
N ASP A 89 13.22 -7.49 13.60
CA ASP A 89 11.98 -8.20 13.27
C ASP A 89 11.16 -8.62 14.49
N LEU A 90 11.48 -8.15 15.71
CA LEU A 90 10.79 -8.59 16.92
C LEU A 90 9.38 -8.01 17.14
N GLY A 91 8.92 -7.11 16.27
CA GLY A 91 7.54 -6.58 16.29
C GLY A 91 7.10 -5.87 17.59
N GLY A 92 5.88 -5.34 17.58
CA GLY A 92 5.06 -5.13 18.78
C GLY A 92 5.38 -3.97 19.75
N VAL A 93 6.64 -3.58 19.99
CA VAL A 93 6.94 -2.70 21.15
C VAL A 93 7.77 -1.46 20.80
N ILE A 94 8.47 -1.45 19.66
CA ILE A 94 9.38 -0.37 19.31
C ILE A 94 9.24 0.01 17.83
N GLN A 95 9.22 1.31 17.54
CA GLN A 95 9.10 1.88 16.18
C GLN A 95 10.38 1.68 15.35
N MET A 96 10.71 0.42 15.01
CA MET A 96 11.86 0.11 14.17
C MET A 96 11.65 0.57 12.72
N SER A 97 12.72 1.12 12.13
CA SER A 97 12.84 1.21 10.68
C SER A 97 12.60 -0.15 10.02
N ARG A 98 11.98 -0.16 8.84
CA ARG A 98 11.74 -1.40 8.09
C ARG A 98 13.07 -1.96 7.55
N ARG A 99 13.23 -3.29 7.59
CA ARG A 99 14.46 -4.00 7.18
C ARG A 99 14.97 -3.62 5.80
N HIS A 100 14.09 -3.62 4.79
CA HIS A 100 14.46 -3.23 3.42
C HIS A 100 15.11 -1.83 3.31
N LYS A 101 14.69 -0.86 4.13
CA LYS A 101 15.32 0.47 4.14
C LYS A 101 16.74 0.40 4.67
N LEU A 102 16.93 -0.30 5.78
CA LEU A 102 18.22 -0.38 6.46
C LEU A 102 19.21 -1.20 5.64
N LEU A 103 18.75 -2.31 5.07
CA LEU A 103 19.53 -3.12 4.14
C LEU A 103 19.94 -2.31 2.91
N PHE A 104 19.04 -1.49 2.33
CA PHE A 104 19.42 -0.58 1.25
C PHE A 104 20.51 0.43 1.69
N VAL A 105 20.30 1.05 2.86
CA VAL A 105 21.19 2.09 3.37
C VAL A 105 22.55 1.57 3.77
N PHE A 106 22.65 0.39 4.39
CA PHE A 106 23.90 -0.16 4.91
C PHE A 106 24.52 -1.23 4.02
N GLY A 107 23.73 -1.97 3.24
CA GLY A 107 24.23 -2.99 2.31
C GLY A 107 24.48 -4.35 2.91
N PHE A 108 24.04 -4.60 4.14
CA PHE A 108 24.10 -5.91 4.75
C PHE A 108 23.02 -6.04 5.82
N ASP A 109 22.71 -7.27 6.21
CA ASP A 109 21.98 -7.60 7.43
C ASP A 109 22.55 -8.88 8.06
N ASP A 110 21.81 -9.49 9.00
CA ASP A 110 22.20 -10.73 9.67
C ASP A 110 22.27 -11.96 8.74
N THR A 111 21.75 -11.88 7.51
CA THR A 111 21.83 -12.97 6.53
C THR A 111 22.90 -12.76 5.47
N GLY A 112 23.65 -11.65 5.50
CA GLY A 112 24.79 -11.39 4.63
C GLY A 112 24.80 -9.99 4.01
N ALA A 113 25.79 -9.74 3.16
CA ALA A 113 25.95 -8.49 2.43
C ALA A 113 25.32 -8.54 1.03
N LEU A 114 24.89 -7.38 0.53
CA LEU A 114 24.46 -7.20 -0.84
C LEU A 114 25.65 -7.38 -1.81
N PRO A 115 25.41 -7.80 -3.07
CA PRO A 115 26.46 -7.89 -4.10
C PRO A 115 27.23 -6.59 -4.32
N SER A 116 26.57 -5.43 -4.26
CA SER A 116 27.21 -4.12 -4.34
C SER A 116 27.97 -3.69 -3.07
N GLY A 117 27.98 -4.54 -2.04
CA GLY A 117 28.74 -4.37 -0.81
C GLY A 117 28.15 -3.40 0.22
N GLU A 118 28.85 -3.34 1.35
CA GLU A 118 28.50 -2.47 2.48
C GLU A 118 28.70 -0.98 2.16
N THR A 119 28.01 -0.15 2.93
CA THR A 119 28.08 1.32 2.83
C THR A 119 29.16 1.83 3.74
N VAL A 120 30.33 2.11 3.16
CA VAL A 120 31.51 2.49 3.94
C VAL A 120 31.79 3.99 3.96
N SER A 121 31.11 4.79 3.12
CA SER A 121 31.34 6.24 3.04
C SER A 121 30.12 7.08 3.43
N ALA A 122 30.38 8.24 4.03
CA ALA A 122 29.34 9.21 4.40
C ALA A 122 28.65 9.80 3.16
N LYS A 123 29.36 9.91 2.03
CA LYS A 123 28.78 10.34 0.75
C LYS A 123 27.70 9.36 0.27
N ALA A 124 28.00 8.07 0.27
CA ALA A 124 27.04 7.04 -0.12
C ALA A 124 25.86 6.98 0.86
N LEU A 125 26.13 7.04 2.17
CA LEU A 125 25.09 7.15 3.19
C LEU A 125 24.13 8.31 2.90
N LYS A 126 24.67 9.53 2.69
CA LYS A 126 23.86 10.71 2.42
C LYS A 126 23.00 10.56 1.16
N ALA A 127 23.54 10.00 0.09
CA ALA A 127 22.80 9.75 -1.15
C ALA A 127 21.63 8.77 -0.91
N ARG A 128 21.90 7.67 -0.21
CA ARG A 128 20.90 6.63 0.10
C ARG A 128 19.83 7.14 1.05
N LEU A 129 20.19 7.95 2.06
CA LEU A 129 19.21 8.58 2.95
C LEU A 129 18.31 9.56 2.20
N LYS A 130 18.83 10.31 1.23
CA LYS A 130 18.00 11.18 0.38
C LYS A 130 16.93 10.39 -0.36
N LEU A 131 17.26 9.20 -0.87
CA LEU A 131 16.30 8.30 -1.50
C LEU A 131 15.26 7.81 -0.49
N ILE A 132 15.69 7.33 0.69
CA ILE A 132 14.78 6.87 1.75
C ILE A 132 13.81 7.97 2.21
N THR A 133 14.29 9.22 2.29
CA THR A 133 13.45 10.38 2.55
C THR A 133 12.46 10.59 1.42
N GLN A 134 12.90 10.55 0.15
CA GLN A 134 12.03 10.73 -1.00
C GLN A 134 10.89 9.70 -1.03
N VAL A 135 11.17 8.40 -0.88
CA VAL A 135 10.11 7.37 -0.88
C VAL A 135 9.17 7.49 0.32
N GLY A 136 9.58 8.22 1.36
CA GLY A 136 8.84 8.41 2.60
C GLY A 136 7.89 9.61 2.64
N VAL A 137 7.89 10.52 1.65
CA VAL A 137 7.07 11.76 1.68
C VAL A 137 5.61 11.55 1.26
N TYR A 138 5.27 10.37 0.74
CA TYR A 138 3.98 10.11 0.12
C TYR A 138 3.00 9.42 1.08
N THR A 139 1.71 9.64 0.86
CA THR A 139 0.62 9.07 1.65
C THR A 139 -0.21 8.04 0.90
N THR A 140 -0.11 7.97 -0.43
CA THR A 140 -0.86 7.01 -1.26
C THR A 140 -0.04 6.53 -2.47
N LEU A 141 -0.33 5.31 -2.97
CA LEU A 141 0.32 4.74 -4.16
C LEU A 141 0.02 5.55 -5.45
N PRO A 142 -1.22 6.04 -5.71
CA PRO A 142 -1.46 6.91 -6.86
C PRO A 142 -0.62 8.18 -6.84
N ALA A 143 -0.54 8.87 -5.69
CA ALA A 143 0.27 10.08 -5.57
C ALA A 143 1.77 9.82 -5.80
N GLN A 144 2.28 8.62 -5.49
CA GLN A 144 3.64 8.23 -5.86
C GLN A 144 3.80 8.15 -7.37
N ARG A 145 2.91 7.45 -8.07
CA ARG A 145 2.96 7.27 -9.54
C ARG A 145 2.86 8.61 -10.28
N ASP A 146 1.94 9.48 -9.86
CA ASP A 146 1.75 10.81 -10.46
C ASP A 146 2.98 11.72 -10.33
N LYS A 147 3.86 11.42 -9.38
CA LYS A 147 5.11 12.15 -9.14
C LYS A 147 6.34 11.42 -9.67
N LYS A 148 6.20 10.64 -10.76
CA LYS A 148 7.27 9.96 -11.50
C LYS A 148 8.58 10.75 -11.60
N ALA A 149 8.51 12.01 -12.01
CA ALA A 149 9.67 12.90 -12.16
C ALA A 149 10.49 13.13 -10.87
N LYS A 150 9.90 12.93 -9.68
CA LYS A 150 10.61 13.03 -8.39
C LYS A 150 11.39 11.76 -8.03
N PHE A 151 11.11 10.63 -8.67
CA PHE A 151 11.82 9.37 -8.49
C PHE A 151 12.94 9.18 -9.52
N ALA A 152 12.79 9.74 -10.72
CA ALA A 152 13.77 9.61 -11.80
C ALA A 152 15.24 9.95 -11.41
N PRO A 153 15.53 10.97 -10.58
CA PRO A 153 16.90 11.28 -10.15
C PRO A 153 17.58 10.20 -9.29
N PHE A 154 16.84 9.15 -8.89
CA PHE A 154 17.34 8.05 -8.07
C PHE A 154 17.52 6.75 -8.87
N ALA A 155 17.30 6.79 -10.20
CA ALA A 155 17.39 5.61 -11.07
C ALA A 155 18.73 4.87 -10.97
N ASP A 156 19.84 5.57 -10.69
CA ASP A 156 21.17 4.96 -10.55
C ASP A 156 21.28 4.01 -9.34
N GLU A 157 20.42 4.15 -8.33
CA GLU A 157 20.37 3.25 -7.17
C GLU A 157 19.53 1.99 -7.44
N ALA A 158 18.90 1.87 -8.62
CA ALA A 158 17.98 0.78 -8.95
C ALA A 158 18.62 -0.61 -8.85
N ALA A 159 19.88 -0.76 -9.26
CA ALA A 159 20.58 -2.05 -9.16
C ALA A 159 20.68 -2.51 -7.69
N ARG A 160 21.07 -1.61 -6.80
CA ARG A 160 21.14 -1.87 -5.36
C ARG A 160 19.76 -2.13 -4.75
N ILE A 161 18.72 -1.44 -5.21
CA ILE A 161 17.35 -1.71 -4.77
C ILE A 161 16.91 -3.12 -5.18
N LEU A 162 17.22 -3.54 -6.41
CA LEU A 162 16.90 -4.88 -6.88
C LEU A 162 17.63 -5.95 -6.05
N GLU A 163 18.90 -5.73 -5.71
CA GLU A 163 19.65 -6.58 -4.78
C GLU A 163 18.95 -6.71 -3.42
N VAL A 164 18.46 -5.59 -2.86
CA VAL A 164 17.69 -5.59 -1.60
C VAL A 164 16.44 -6.44 -1.71
N PHE A 165 15.70 -6.34 -2.81
CA PHE A 165 14.48 -7.14 -3.00
C PHE A 165 14.81 -8.62 -3.08
N ARG A 166 15.82 -9.00 -3.87
CA ARG A 166 16.26 -10.40 -4.00
C ARG A 166 16.76 -10.97 -2.69
N HIS A 167 17.59 -10.23 -1.96
CA HIS A 167 18.11 -10.62 -0.64
C HIS A 167 17.00 -10.87 0.38
N LEU A 168 15.90 -10.11 0.28
CA LEU A 168 14.74 -10.26 1.15
C LEU A 168 13.66 -11.18 0.59
N GLY A 169 13.86 -11.79 -0.58
CA GLY A 169 12.85 -12.56 -1.28
C GLY A 169 11.55 -11.76 -1.50
N TYR A 170 11.67 -10.47 -1.82
CA TYR A 170 10.57 -9.52 -2.01
C TYR A 170 9.68 -9.30 -0.76
N ARG A 171 10.13 -9.75 0.42
CA ARG A 171 9.44 -9.55 1.69
C ARG A 171 10.03 -8.36 2.45
N HIS A 172 9.37 -7.21 2.32
CA HIS A 172 9.85 -5.95 2.93
C HIS A 172 9.71 -5.90 4.46
N ASP A 173 8.92 -6.82 5.03
CA ASP A 173 8.68 -6.97 6.45
C ASP A 173 8.57 -8.44 6.87
N ARG A 174 9.47 -8.90 7.74
CA ARG A 174 9.50 -10.28 8.25
C ARG A 174 8.73 -10.45 9.56
N ARG A 175 8.28 -9.37 10.20
CA ARG A 175 7.56 -9.39 11.48
C ARG A 175 6.20 -10.08 11.44
N TYR A 176 5.51 -9.99 10.29
CA TYR A 176 4.11 -10.35 10.17
C TYR A 176 3.94 -11.49 9.16
N GLY A 177 3.04 -12.42 9.47
CA GLY A 177 2.55 -13.41 8.52
C GLY A 177 1.69 -12.79 7.42
N GLU A 178 1.16 -13.62 6.52
CA GLU A 178 0.45 -13.18 5.32
C GLU A 178 -0.73 -12.25 5.61
N ASP A 179 -1.55 -12.61 6.60
CA ASP A 179 -2.77 -11.87 6.95
C ASP A 179 -2.51 -10.44 7.44
N SER A 180 -1.32 -10.20 8.02
CA SER A 180 -0.91 -8.91 8.57
C SER A 180 0.17 -8.22 7.73
N TYR A 181 0.49 -8.77 6.55
CA TYR A 181 1.48 -8.19 5.67
C TYR A 181 0.93 -6.94 4.98
N ASN A 182 1.63 -5.82 5.14
CA ASN A 182 1.25 -4.54 4.54
C ASN A 182 1.65 -4.47 3.07
N VAL A 183 0.83 -5.05 2.18
CA VAL A 183 1.06 -5.03 0.73
C VAL A 183 1.13 -3.63 0.14
N THR A 184 0.57 -2.60 0.80
CA THR A 184 0.56 -1.21 0.31
C THR A 184 1.70 -0.37 0.88
N ASN A 185 2.78 -0.99 1.37
CA ASN A 185 3.92 -0.26 1.91
C ASN A 185 4.54 0.70 0.88
N LEU A 186 4.28 1.99 1.06
CA LEU A 186 4.68 3.05 0.13
C LEU A 186 6.20 3.12 -0.08
N ARG A 187 7.01 2.75 0.91
CA ARG A 187 8.47 2.82 0.77
C ARG A 187 9.00 1.70 -0.11
N PHE A 188 8.45 0.50 0.06
CA PHE A 188 8.71 -0.63 -0.83
C PHE A 188 8.29 -0.28 -2.26
N TRP A 189 7.06 0.22 -2.47
CA TRP A 189 6.59 0.57 -3.80
C TRP A 189 7.31 1.76 -4.43
N GLY A 190 7.76 2.73 -3.63
CA GLY A 190 8.62 3.81 -4.11
C GLY A 190 9.98 3.29 -4.64
N MET A 191 10.55 2.27 -3.98
CA MET A 191 11.76 1.59 -4.43
C MET A 191 11.51 0.74 -5.69
N VAL A 192 10.37 0.02 -5.75
CA VAL A 192 9.91 -0.68 -6.97
C VAL A 192 9.81 0.30 -8.14
N PHE A 193 9.24 1.48 -7.92
CA PHE A 193 9.09 2.48 -8.97
C PHE A 193 10.44 2.96 -9.51
N ILE A 194 11.43 3.14 -8.63
CA ILE A 194 12.80 3.50 -9.05
C ILE A 194 13.41 2.39 -9.93
N CYS A 195 13.22 1.12 -9.58
CA CYS A 195 13.65 0.00 -10.42
C CYS A 195 12.95 -0.04 -11.77
N LEU A 196 11.66 0.30 -11.83
CA LEU A 196 10.89 0.37 -13.08
C LEU A 196 11.32 1.54 -13.97
N LEU A 197 11.81 2.63 -13.39
CA LEU A 197 12.32 3.78 -14.15
C LEU A 197 13.70 3.50 -14.78
N ASN A 198 14.49 2.59 -14.23
CA ASN A 198 15.79 2.23 -14.77
C ASN A 198 15.70 1.09 -15.80
N LYS A 199 16.15 1.35 -17.03
CA LYS A 199 16.15 0.40 -18.16
C LYS A 199 16.92 -0.90 -17.87
N ALA A 200 18.03 -0.81 -17.15
CA ALA A 200 18.87 -1.96 -16.82
C ALA A 200 18.22 -2.90 -15.78
N THR A 201 17.22 -2.45 -15.02
CA THR A 201 16.64 -3.25 -13.94
C THR A 201 15.17 -3.59 -14.11
N ARG A 202 14.40 -2.80 -14.87
CA ARG A 202 12.93 -2.94 -14.93
C ARG A 202 12.45 -4.30 -15.44
N ALA A 203 13.14 -4.87 -16.43
CA ALA A 203 12.83 -6.21 -16.94
C ALA A 203 13.11 -7.29 -15.89
N HIS A 204 14.23 -7.18 -15.17
CA HIS A 204 14.59 -8.12 -14.10
C HIS A 204 13.62 -8.05 -12.93
N LEU A 205 13.28 -6.85 -12.46
CA LEU A 205 12.29 -6.68 -11.39
C LEU A 205 10.96 -7.34 -11.73
N LEU A 206 10.48 -7.13 -12.95
CA LEU A 206 9.20 -7.64 -13.41
C LEU A 206 9.23 -9.17 -13.56
N ALA A 207 10.33 -9.72 -14.10
CA ALA A 207 10.56 -11.16 -14.20
C ALA A 207 10.55 -11.82 -12.81
N ASP A 208 11.35 -11.29 -11.86
CA ASP A 208 11.44 -11.83 -10.49
C ASP A 208 10.06 -11.93 -9.81
N MET A 209 9.18 -10.94 -10.03
CA MET A 209 7.83 -10.95 -9.44
C MET A 209 6.85 -11.87 -10.19
N LEU A 210 6.96 -12.01 -11.52
CA LEU A 210 6.06 -12.78 -12.37
C LEU A 210 6.40 -14.27 -12.47
N GLU A 211 7.67 -14.62 -12.64
CA GLU A 211 8.11 -15.96 -13.05
C GLU A 211 8.13 -16.97 -11.89
N GLY A 212 7.79 -16.53 -10.67
CA GLY A 212 7.56 -17.42 -9.52
C GLY A 212 8.83 -17.88 -8.80
N GLU A 213 9.99 -17.32 -9.14
CA GLU A 213 11.26 -17.57 -8.43
C GLU A 213 11.17 -17.20 -6.94
N TYR A 214 10.35 -16.19 -6.62
CA TYR A 214 10.14 -15.69 -5.26
C TYR A 214 8.71 -15.95 -4.78
N VAL A 215 8.59 -16.38 -3.52
CA VAL A 215 7.30 -16.51 -2.84
C VAL A 215 6.82 -15.14 -2.38
N LEU A 216 6.00 -14.50 -3.22
CA LEU A 216 5.38 -13.22 -2.90
C LEU A 216 4.22 -13.39 -1.91
N MET A 217 4.34 -12.81 -0.72
CA MET A 217 3.23 -12.68 0.22
C MET A 217 2.08 -11.96 -0.47
N ARG A 218 0.84 -12.49 -0.40
CA ARG A 218 -0.31 -11.78 -0.98
C ARG A 218 -0.09 -11.44 -2.46
N ARG A 219 0.38 -12.46 -3.21
CA ARG A 219 0.85 -12.36 -4.60
C ARG A 219 -0.12 -11.61 -5.50
N VAL A 220 -1.41 -11.96 -5.43
CA VAL A 220 -2.46 -11.35 -6.26
C VAL A 220 -2.52 -9.84 -6.05
N GLU A 221 -2.50 -9.35 -4.81
CA GLU A 221 -2.53 -7.90 -4.57
C GLU A 221 -1.24 -7.20 -4.97
N GLN A 222 -0.08 -7.86 -4.81
CA GLN A 222 1.19 -7.30 -5.27
C GLN A 222 1.23 -7.16 -6.80
N LEU A 223 0.78 -8.17 -7.55
CA LEU A 223 0.74 -8.10 -9.02
C LEU A 223 -0.22 -7.01 -9.49
N ALA A 224 -1.37 -6.84 -8.84
CA ALA A 224 -2.32 -5.78 -9.15
C ALA A 224 -1.74 -4.37 -8.94
N ILE A 225 -0.98 -4.17 -7.86
CA ILE A 225 -0.29 -2.91 -7.64
C ILE A 225 0.84 -2.74 -8.66
N LEU A 226 1.63 -3.78 -8.91
CA LEU A 226 2.73 -3.76 -9.88
C LEU A 226 2.25 -3.37 -11.27
N HIS A 227 1.10 -3.90 -11.71
CA HIS A 227 0.49 -3.58 -13.00
C HIS A 227 0.31 -2.07 -13.16
N ARG A 228 -0.27 -1.41 -12.16
CA ARG A 228 -0.48 0.05 -12.18
C ARG A 228 0.83 0.85 -12.23
N TYR A 229 1.92 0.35 -11.64
CA TYR A 229 3.23 0.98 -11.73
C TYR A 229 3.90 0.74 -13.08
N VAL A 230 3.72 -0.45 -13.67
CA VAL A 230 4.17 -0.77 -15.03
C VAL A 230 3.47 0.13 -16.05
N GLU A 231 2.14 0.27 -15.96
CA GLU A 231 1.37 1.18 -16.82
C GLU A 231 1.90 2.63 -16.77
N ALA A 232 2.35 3.09 -15.60
CA ALA A 232 2.87 4.45 -15.43
C ALA A 232 4.23 4.69 -16.12
N VAL A 233 5.00 3.63 -16.39
CA VAL A 233 6.30 3.70 -17.07
C VAL A 233 6.26 3.25 -18.52
N LEU A 234 5.23 2.51 -18.95
CA LEU A 234 5.06 2.05 -20.34
C LEU A 234 5.23 3.15 -21.40
N PRO A 235 4.76 4.41 -21.20
CA PRO A 235 4.98 5.47 -22.18
C PRO A 235 6.46 5.87 -22.39
N ASP A 236 7.34 5.57 -21.44
CA ASP A 236 8.75 6.00 -21.46
C ASP A 236 9.70 4.90 -21.98
N ILE A 237 9.16 3.75 -22.41
CA ILE A 237 9.99 2.60 -22.77
C ILE A 237 10.56 2.75 -24.19
N GLU A 238 11.82 2.38 -24.34
CA GLU A 238 12.54 2.45 -25.61
C GLU A 238 12.21 1.24 -26.50
N ALA A 239 12.59 1.32 -27.78
CA ALA A 239 12.24 0.30 -28.78
C ALA A 239 12.91 -1.05 -28.52
N ASP A 240 14.11 -1.05 -27.93
CA ASP A 240 14.94 -2.23 -27.67
C ASP A 240 14.59 -2.96 -26.36
N GLU A 241 13.58 -2.49 -25.62
CA GLU A 241 13.14 -3.09 -24.35
C GLU A 241 12.11 -4.21 -24.53
N GLU A 242 12.33 -5.11 -25.50
CA GLU A 242 11.40 -6.18 -25.88
C GLU A 242 11.03 -7.10 -24.70
N ARG A 243 12.01 -7.48 -23.89
CA ARG A 243 11.78 -8.34 -22.71
C ARG A 243 10.83 -7.67 -21.72
N PHE A 244 11.01 -6.38 -21.44
CA PHE A 244 10.12 -5.65 -20.53
C PHE A 244 8.71 -5.54 -21.09
N ARG A 245 8.57 -5.25 -22.40
CA ARG A 245 7.27 -5.21 -23.08
C ARG A 245 6.52 -6.53 -22.99
N SER A 246 7.22 -7.65 -23.25
CA SER A 246 6.62 -8.99 -23.14
C SER A 246 6.13 -9.29 -21.72
N LEU A 247 6.95 -9.00 -20.70
CA LEU A 247 6.57 -9.21 -19.30
C LEU A 247 5.43 -8.30 -18.86
N ALA A 248 5.42 -7.03 -19.33
CA ALA A 248 4.35 -6.10 -19.05
C ALA A 248 3.02 -6.56 -19.66
N GLN A 249 3.08 -7.12 -20.87
CA GLN A 249 1.91 -7.71 -21.54
C GLN A 249 1.40 -8.94 -20.78
N GLN A 250 2.28 -9.83 -20.32
CA GLN A 250 1.89 -10.96 -19.47
C GLN A 250 1.20 -10.51 -18.17
N LEU A 251 1.75 -9.48 -17.49
CA LEU A 251 1.12 -8.92 -16.30
C LEU A 251 -0.25 -8.32 -16.60
N ARG A 252 -0.39 -7.61 -17.73
CA ARG A 252 -1.68 -7.07 -18.18
C ARG A 252 -2.69 -8.18 -18.41
N GLU A 253 -2.29 -9.29 -19.03
CA GLU A 253 -3.16 -10.45 -19.27
C GLU A 253 -3.62 -11.11 -17.95
N ILE A 254 -2.72 -11.22 -16.96
CA ILE A 254 -3.07 -11.72 -15.62
C ILE A 254 -4.14 -10.82 -14.97
N GLU A 255 -3.94 -9.50 -14.98
CA GLU A 255 -4.90 -8.56 -14.38
C GLU A 255 -6.22 -8.52 -15.17
N LEU A 256 -6.18 -8.61 -16.50
CA LEU A 256 -7.36 -8.68 -17.34
C LEU A 256 -8.16 -9.97 -17.08
N ALA A 257 -7.48 -11.12 -16.95
CA ALA A 257 -8.13 -12.38 -16.59
C ALA A 257 -8.80 -12.29 -15.20
N ARG A 258 -8.11 -11.67 -14.23
CA ARG A 258 -8.64 -11.46 -12.88
C ARG A 258 -9.87 -10.55 -12.90
N ARG A 259 -9.82 -9.45 -13.66
CA ARG A 259 -10.96 -8.55 -13.94
C ARG A 259 -12.12 -9.30 -14.57
N ASN A 260 -11.87 -10.11 -15.59
CA ASN A 260 -12.91 -10.80 -16.34
C ASN A 260 -13.54 -11.97 -15.57
N ALA A 261 -12.87 -12.46 -14.52
CA ALA A 261 -13.41 -13.47 -13.62
C ALA A 261 -14.36 -12.91 -12.53
N THR A 262 -14.54 -11.58 -12.47
CA THR A 262 -15.45 -10.94 -11.49
C THR A 262 -16.91 -11.24 -11.79
N GLU A 263 -17.72 -11.27 -10.74
CA GLU A 263 -19.16 -11.48 -10.87
C GLU A 263 -19.83 -10.33 -11.63
N THR A 264 -19.27 -9.13 -11.51
CA THR A 264 -19.79 -7.92 -12.15
C THR A 264 -19.58 -7.93 -13.65
N VAL A 265 -18.43 -8.43 -14.14
CA VAL A 265 -18.20 -8.66 -15.56
C VAL A 265 -19.12 -9.77 -16.07
N ALA A 266 -19.30 -10.85 -15.31
CA ALA A 266 -20.24 -11.91 -15.68
C ALA A 266 -21.69 -11.38 -15.80
N LEU A 267 -22.12 -10.50 -14.88
CA LEU A 267 -23.41 -9.83 -14.98
C LEU A 267 -23.50 -8.93 -16.21
N ALA A 268 -22.47 -8.09 -16.44
CA ALA A 268 -22.44 -7.19 -17.58
C ALA A 268 -22.55 -7.95 -18.92
N GLN A 269 -21.83 -9.07 -19.05
CA GLN A 269 -21.91 -9.96 -20.21
C GLN A 269 -23.29 -10.60 -20.35
N ARG A 270 -23.86 -11.12 -19.25
CA ARG A 270 -25.21 -11.71 -19.24
C ARG A 270 -26.29 -10.73 -19.69
N LEU A 271 -26.14 -9.45 -19.32
CA LEU A 271 -27.06 -8.38 -19.69
C LEU A 271 -26.78 -7.79 -21.07
N GLY A 272 -25.71 -8.22 -21.76
CA GLY A 272 -25.30 -7.66 -23.04
C GLY A 272 -24.92 -6.18 -22.94
N LEU A 273 -24.34 -5.75 -21.82
CA LEU A 273 -23.92 -4.37 -21.65
C LEU A 273 -22.77 -4.04 -22.61
N PRO A 274 -22.80 -2.88 -23.27
CA PRO A 274 -21.87 -2.55 -24.36
C PRO A 274 -20.51 -2.05 -23.84
N PHE A 275 -19.89 -2.75 -22.88
CA PHE A 275 -18.56 -2.41 -22.37
C PHE A 275 -17.45 -3.17 -23.13
N GLU A 276 -16.31 -2.51 -23.33
CA GLU A 276 -15.13 -3.17 -23.92
C GLU A 276 -14.39 -3.98 -22.84
N ASP A 277 -13.63 -5.00 -23.26
CA ASP A 277 -12.99 -5.95 -22.34
C ASP A 277 -12.02 -5.26 -21.35
N ASP A 278 -11.36 -4.19 -21.76
CA ASP A 278 -10.41 -3.42 -20.93
C ASP A 278 -10.93 -2.05 -20.48
N GLU A 279 -12.17 -1.68 -20.79
CA GLU A 279 -12.77 -0.39 -20.39
C GLU A 279 -13.02 -0.32 -18.89
N ASP A 280 -12.49 0.66 -18.18
CA ASP A 280 -12.89 0.91 -16.78
C ASP A 280 -14.30 1.54 -16.75
N TRP A 281 -15.23 0.91 -16.06
CA TRP A 281 -16.62 1.35 -15.99
C TRP A 281 -17.17 1.27 -14.57
N GLU A 282 -18.18 2.09 -14.30
CA GLU A 282 -18.87 2.11 -13.02
C GLU A 282 -20.36 2.31 -13.24
N ILE A 283 -21.15 1.47 -12.60
CA ILE A 283 -22.60 1.51 -12.63
C ILE A 283 -23.09 1.87 -11.23
N HIS A 284 -23.98 2.85 -11.14
CA HIS A 284 -24.69 3.19 -9.92
C HIS A 284 -26.18 3.04 -10.16
N VAL A 285 -26.85 2.29 -9.30
CA VAL A 285 -28.30 2.11 -9.29
C VAL A 285 -28.80 2.60 -7.94
N ALA A 286 -29.71 3.57 -7.93
CA ALA A 286 -30.36 4.05 -6.71
C ALA A 286 -31.87 3.89 -6.84
N ILE A 287 -32.47 3.09 -5.97
CA ILE A 287 -33.88 2.70 -6.04
C ILE A 287 -34.58 3.23 -4.78
N PRO A 288 -35.43 4.26 -4.90
CA PRO A 288 -36.10 4.85 -3.74
C PRO A 288 -37.18 3.90 -3.22
N LEU A 289 -37.48 3.98 -1.92
CA LEU A 289 -38.68 3.34 -1.39
C LEU A 289 -39.93 4.01 -1.97
N ARG A 290 -40.95 3.24 -2.37
CA ARG A 290 -42.19 3.79 -2.94
C ARG A 290 -42.79 4.85 -2.01
N GLY A 291 -43.17 5.99 -2.58
CA GLY A 291 -43.67 7.15 -1.84
C GLY A 291 -42.60 8.10 -1.29
N THR A 292 -41.31 7.82 -1.51
CA THR A 292 -40.24 8.78 -1.20
C THR A 292 -40.28 9.95 -2.17
N ALA A 293 -40.42 11.17 -1.64
CA ALA A 293 -40.47 12.40 -2.45
C ALA A 293 -39.08 12.90 -2.88
N ASP A 294 -38.04 12.58 -2.11
CA ASP A 294 -36.67 12.98 -2.40
C ASP A 294 -36.11 12.26 -3.63
N HIS A 295 -35.24 12.95 -4.38
CA HIS A 295 -34.51 12.32 -5.49
C HIS A 295 -33.66 11.13 -4.98
N PRO A 296 -33.62 9.97 -5.67
CA PRO A 296 -32.98 8.73 -5.19
C PRO A 296 -31.53 8.89 -4.69
N LEU A 297 -30.77 9.80 -5.31
CA LEU A 297 -29.39 10.10 -4.90
C LEU A 297 -29.26 10.64 -3.47
N ILE A 298 -30.17 11.49 -3.05
CA ILE A 298 -30.16 12.14 -1.72
C ILE A 298 -31.20 11.55 -0.77
N ALA A 299 -32.07 10.69 -1.29
CA ALA A 299 -33.11 10.02 -0.53
C ALA A 299 -32.53 9.28 0.68
N ARG A 300 -33.25 9.41 1.80
CA ARG A 300 -32.94 8.72 3.06
C ARG A 300 -33.57 7.32 3.14
N ASN A 301 -34.49 7.01 2.23
CA ASN A 301 -35.18 5.73 2.08
C ASN A 301 -34.90 5.15 0.70
N VAL A 302 -33.78 4.43 0.56
CA VAL A 302 -33.25 4.03 -0.75
C VAL A 302 -32.31 2.85 -0.63
N ALA A 303 -32.36 1.95 -1.61
CA ALA A 303 -31.35 0.94 -1.85
C ALA A 303 -30.41 1.42 -2.96
N ARG A 304 -29.10 1.33 -2.76
CA ARG A 304 -28.07 1.70 -3.74
C ARG A 304 -27.18 0.50 -4.03
N LEU A 305 -27.00 0.21 -5.31
CA LEU A 305 -26.07 -0.80 -5.80
C LEU A 305 -25.01 -0.12 -6.67
N GLN A 306 -23.75 -0.31 -6.32
CA GLN A 306 -22.60 0.13 -7.09
C GLN A 306 -21.89 -1.10 -7.66
N ILE A 307 -21.54 -1.06 -8.94
CA ILE A 307 -20.97 -2.20 -9.68
C ILE A 307 -19.78 -1.70 -10.52
N ARG A 308 -18.66 -2.42 -10.45
CA ARG A 308 -17.40 -2.11 -11.16
C ARG A 308 -16.73 -3.40 -11.65
N PRO A 309 -15.90 -3.37 -12.70
CA PRO A 309 -15.12 -4.53 -13.12
C PRO A 309 -13.92 -4.80 -12.21
N ASN A 310 -13.66 -3.94 -11.23
CA ASN A 310 -12.49 -4.00 -10.36
C ASN A 310 -12.56 -5.23 -9.40
N PRO A 311 -11.62 -6.20 -9.49
CA PRO A 311 -11.62 -7.38 -8.62
C PRO A 311 -11.44 -7.09 -7.13
N ASP A 312 -10.89 -5.92 -6.78
CA ASP A 312 -10.69 -5.52 -5.40
C ASP A 312 -11.92 -4.84 -4.79
N TRP A 313 -12.88 -4.45 -5.62
CA TRP A 313 -14.11 -3.78 -5.22
C TRP A 313 -15.15 -3.95 -6.31
N GLU A 314 -15.68 -5.17 -6.39
CA GLU A 314 -16.58 -5.60 -7.44
C GLU A 314 -17.91 -4.85 -7.32
N TRP A 315 -18.60 -5.03 -6.20
CA TRP A 315 -19.90 -4.41 -5.97
C TRP A 315 -20.12 -4.04 -4.51
N GLU A 316 -20.94 -3.02 -4.29
CA GLU A 316 -21.38 -2.60 -2.96
C GLU A 316 -22.87 -2.34 -2.98
N LEU A 317 -23.59 -3.01 -2.07
CA LEU A 317 -25.01 -2.84 -1.85
C LEU A 317 -25.21 -2.14 -0.50
N THR A 318 -25.88 -1.00 -0.53
CA THR A 318 -26.29 -0.29 0.68
C THR A 318 -27.79 -0.06 0.67
N ALA A 319 -28.41 -0.07 1.83
CA ALA A 319 -29.76 0.43 1.99
C ALA A 319 -29.83 1.29 3.24
N ARG A 320 -30.54 2.41 3.14
CA ARG A 320 -30.81 3.29 4.27
C ARG A 320 -32.30 3.50 4.36
N LEU A 321 -32.82 3.36 5.57
CA LEU A 321 -34.20 3.70 5.91
C LEU A 321 -34.16 4.69 7.07
N ALA A 322 -34.76 5.85 6.86
CA ALA A 322 -34.93 6.87 7.87
C ALA A 322 -35.50 6.24 9.15
N GLU A 323 -34.87 6.53 10.28
CA GLU A 323 -35.27 6.11 11.62
C GLU A 323 -35.21 4.59 11.91
N ARG A 324 -34.96 3.73 10.92
CA ARG A 324 -34.83 2.27 11.10
C ARG A 324 -33.39 1.76 11.09
N GLY A 325 -32.50 2.41 10.34
CA GLY A 325 -31.09 2.07 10.32
C GLY A 325 -30.54 1.83 8.91
N GLU A 326 -29.40 1.14 8.88
CA GLU A 326 -28.60 0.95 7.68
C GLU A 326 -28.24 -0.52 7.40
N PHE A 327 -28.12 -0.83 6.12
CA PHE A 327 -27.59 -2.07 5.58
C PHE A 327 -26.42 -1.76 4.64
N SER A 328 -25.35 -2.55 4.72
CA SER A 328 -24.20 -2.46 3.82
C SER A 328 -23.54 -3.83 3.65
N GLU A 329 -23.36 -4.21 2.39
CA GLU A 329 -22.76 -5.46 1.96
C GLU A 329 -21.88 -5.25 0.72
N SER A 330 -20.85 -6.08 0.56
CA SER A 330 -20.03 -6.20 -0.64
C SER A 330 -19.80 -7.68 -0.99
N GLU A 331 -19.09 -7.94 -2.09
CA GLU A 331 -18.69 -9.29 -2.51
C GLU A 331 -17.88 -10.05 -1.45
N LYS A 332 -17.27 -9.32 -0.49
CA LYS A 332 -16.42 -9.89 0.55
C LYS A 332 -17.17 -10.27 1.82
N LYS A 333 -18.12 -9.42 2.25
CA LYS A 333 -18.85 -9.57 3.51
C LYS A 333 -19.99 -8.56 3.65
N SER A 334 -20.86 -8.82 4.63
CA SER A 334 -21.76 -7.83 5.22
C SER A 334 -21.02 -7.01 6.28
N TYR A 335 -21.11 -5.68 6.17
CA TYR A 335 -20.49 -4.73 7.12
C TYR A 335 -21.49 -4.28 8.18
N ARG A 336 -22.77 -4.15 7.80
CA ARG A 336 -23.83 -3.66 8.67
C ARG A 336 -25.17 -4.22 8.22
N ASN A 337 -26.00 -4.62 9.17
CA ASN A 337 -27.35 -5.08 8.91
C ASN A 337 -28.28 -4.80 10.10
N GLU A 338 -28.52 -3.52 10.38
CA GLU A 338 -29.46 -3.08 11.43
C GLU A 338 -30.92 -3.34 11.03
N LEU A 339 -31.16 -3.46 9.72
CA LEU A 339 -32.48 -3.64 9.14
C LEU A 339 -32.94 -5.11 9.12
N GLY A 340 -32.06 -6.06 9.47
CA GLY A 340 -32.36 -7.49 9.45
C GLY A 340 -32.64 -8.03 8.04
N PHE A 341 -32.08 -7.40 7.01
CA PHE A 341 -32.28 -7.82 5.62
C PHE A 341 -31.59 -9.15 5.33
N PRO A 342 -32.13 -9.99 4.44
CA PRO A 342 -31.37 -11.10 3.86
C PRO A 342 -30.09 -10.57 3.21
N VAL A 343 -29.01 -11.34 3.33
CA VAL A 343 -27.72 -11.06 2.68
C VAL A 343 -27.81 -11.54 1.23
N LEU A 344 -27.29 -10.75 0.27
CA LEU A 344 -27.24 -11.14 -1.14
C LEU A 344 -26.20 -12.26 -1.34
N GLY A 345 -25.01 -12.04 -0.81
CA GLY A 345 -23.90 -12.98 -0.82
C GLY A 345 -23.09 -12.95 -2.12
N ARG A 346 -21.82 -13.32 -2.02
CA ARG A 346 -20.92 -13.49 -3.17
C ARG A 346 -21.48 -14.52 -4.15
N GLY A 347 -21.47 -14.19 -5.44
CA GLY A 347 -21.95 -15.08 -6.51
C GLY A 347 -23.46 -14.95 -6.80
N ASN A 348 -24.16 -14.03 -6.11
CA ASN A 348 -25.60 -13.81 -6.27
C ASN A 348 -25.98 -12.38 -6.72
N LEU A 349 -25.05 -11.54 -7.17
CA LEU A 349 -25.33 -10.20 -7.71
C LEU A 349 -26.44 -10.23 -8.77
N HIS A 350 -26.44 -11.24 -9.63
CA HIS A 350 -27.47 -11.44 -10.64
C HIS A 350 -28.89 -11.62 -10.06
N ALA A 351 -29.00 -12.03 -8.79
CA ALA A 351 -30.25 -12.21 -8.04
C ALA A 351 -30.69 -10.93 -7.30
N PHE A 352 -30.02 -9.79 -7.49
CA PHE A 352 -30.41 -8.52 -6.87
C PHE A 352 -31.89 -8.13 -7.09
N PRO A 353 -32.51 -8.31 -8.27
CA PRO A 353 -33.95 -8.06 -8.44
C PRO A 353 -34.83 -8.97 -7.55
N ALA A 354 -34.46 -10.25 -7.42
CA ALA A 354 -35.14 -11.19 -6.53
C ALA A 354 -34.95 -10.82 -5.05
N TRP A 355 -33.78 -10.27 -4.69
CA TRP A 355 -33.53 -9.73 -3.34
C TRP A 355 -34.47 -8.57 -3.02
N LEU A 356 -34.69 -7.62 -3.95
CA LEU A 356 -35.67 -6.53 -3.77
C LEU A 356 -37.09 -7.08 -3.58
N ARG A 357 -37.49 -8.09 -4.36
CA ARG A 357 -38.80 -8.75 -4.21
C ARG A 357 -38.95 -9.40 -2.84
N LYS A 358 -37.91 -10.07 -2.36
CA LYS A 358 -37.87 -10.68 -1.03
C LYS A 358 -38.05 -9.65 0.09
N LEU A 359 -37.41 -8.48 -0.01
CA LEU A 359 -37.62 -7.39 0.96
C LEU A 359 -39.07 -6.88 0.98
N ARG A 360 -39.72 -6.82 -0.18
CA ARG A 360 -41.13 -6.45 -0.25
C ARG A 360 -42.01 -7.48 0.44
N GLU A 361 -41.77 -8.76 0.19
CA GLU A 361 -42.58 -9.87 0.71
C GLU A 361 -42.37 -10.11 2.21
N GLU A 362 -41.13 -10.07 2.69
CA GLU A 362 -40.78 -10.41 4.07
C GLU A 362 -40.79 -9.19 5.00
N ASN A 363 -40.46 -7.99 4.49
CA ASN A 363 -40.31 -6.78 5.31
C ASN A 363 -41.35 -5.69 4.98
N GLY A 364 -42.19 -5.89 3.95
CA GLY A 364 -43.16 -4.89 3.50
C GLY A 364 -42.51 -3.66 2.86
N LEU A 365 -41.25 -3.76 2.41
CA LEU A 365 -40.49 -2.65 1.85
C LEU A 365 -40.48 -2.71 0.32
N ASP A 366 -41.35 -1.91 -0.30
CA ASP A 366 -41.46 -1.85 -1.76
C ASP A 366 -40.53 -0.77 -2.34
N PHE A 367 -39.38 -1.19 -2.85
CA PHE A 367 -38.45 -0.30 -3.56
C PHE A 367 -38.91 -0.12 -5.01
N ASP A 368 -39.14 1.12 -5.43
CA ASP A 368 -39.76 1.46 -6.70
C ASP A 368 -38.75 1.41 -7.85
N THR A 369 -38.61 0.25 -8.49
CA THR A 369 -37.70 0.02 -9.61
C THR A 369 -38.01 0.93 -10.82
N GLY A 370 -39.27 1.33 -11.00
CA GLY A 370 -39.67 2.28 -12.04
C GLY A 370 -39.20 3.72 -11.79
N ALA A 371 -38.84 4.04 -10.55
CA ALA A 371 -38.29 5.34 -10.14
C ALA A 371 -36.76 5.28 -9.90
N ALA A 372 -36.09 4.21 -10.34
CA ALA A 372 -34.65 4.05 -10.16
C ALA A 372 -33.83 5.08 -10.96
N ASP A 373 -32.81 5.65 -10.31
CA ASP A 373 -31.75 6.42 -10.99
C ASP A 373 -30.60 5.46 -11.35
N ILE A 374 -30.37 5.25 -12.64
CA ILE A 374 -29.34 4.36 -13.17
C ILE A 374 -28.28 5.17 -13.92
N ARG A 375 -27.04 5.14 -13.43
CA ARG A 375 -25.91 5.87 -14.00
C ARG A 375 -24.85 4.90 -14.50
N VAL A 376 -24.51 5.01 -15.77
CA VAL A 376 -23.61 4.10 -16.52
C VAL A 376 -22.59 4.90 -17.35
N GLY A 377 -22.16 6.05 -16.83
CA GLY A 377 -21.30 6.98 -17.56
C GLY A 377 -21.92 7.45 -18.89
N ARG A 378 -21.15 7.36 -19.98
CA ARG A 378 -21.57 7.82 -21.32
C ARG A 378 -22.48 6.82 -22.07
N LYS A 379 -22.61 5.58 -21.60
CA LYS A 379 -23.27 4.49 -22.33
C LYS A 379 -24.76 4.38 -21.97
N ARG A 380 -25.56 5.39 -22.34
CA ARG A 380 -27.00 5.47 -21.99
C ARG A 380 -27.83 4.24 -22.37
N ALA A 381 -27.46 3.51 -23.43
CA ALA A 381 -28.13 2.26 -23.81
C ALA A 381 -28.03 1.17 -22.73
N ALA A 382 -26.95 1.15 -21.94
CA ALA A 382 -26.77 0.22 -20.82
C ALA A 382 -27.79 0.46 -19.69
N ALA A 383 -28.22 1.72 -19.48
CA ALA A 383 -29.21 2.04 -18.45
C ALA A 383 -30.57 1.38 -18.73
N LYS A 384 -30.95 1.26 -20.01
CA LYS A 384 -32.20 0.60 -20.40
C LYS A 384 -32.16 -0.91 -20.12
N LEU A 385 -31.04 -1.56 -20.43
CA LEU A 385 -30.84 -2.99 -20.15
C LEU A 385 -30.85 -3.27 -18.64
N LEU A 386 -30.23 -2.40 -17.85
CA LEU A 386 -30.28 -2.49 -16.38
C LEU A 386 -31.69 -2.27 -15.83
N ALA A 387 -32.45 -1.32 -16.36
CA ALA A 387 -33.85 -1.13 -15.96
C ALA A 387 -34.69 -2.39 -16.22
N GLN A 388 -34.53 -3.01 -17.41
CA GLN A 388 -35.19 -4.29 -17.74
C GLN A 388 -34.76 -5.42 -16.80
N TRP A 389 -33.49 -5.47 -16.42
CA TRP A 389 -33.01 -6.45 -15.44
C TRP A 389 -33.63 -6.25 -14.05
N LEU A 390 -33.82 -5.01 -13.59
CA LEU A 390 -34.47 -4.74 -12.31
C LEU A 390 -35.94 -5.18 -12.26
N GLU A 391 -36.60 -5.31 -13.41
CA GLU A 391 -37.98 -5.79 -13.53
C GLU A 391 -38.10 -7.33 -13.57
N SER A 392 -36.97 -8.07 -13.60
CA SER A 392 -36.95 -9.53 -13.80
C SER A 392 -37.12 -10.44 -12.58
#